data_AF-A0A353EVS2-F1
#
_entry.id   AF-A0A353EVS2-F1
#
_cell.length_a   1.000
_cell.length_b   1.000
_cell.length_c   1.000
_cell.angle_alpha   90.00
_cell.angle_beta   90.00
_cell.angle_gamma   90.00
#
_symmetry.space_group_name_H-M   'P 1'
#
loop_
_entity.id
_entity.type
_entity.pdbx_description
1 polymer ?
#
loop_
_entity_poly.entity_id
_entity_poly.type
_entity_poly.pdbx_seq_one_letter_code
_entity_poly.pdbx_strand_id
1 'polypeptide(L)'
;MQLGTLGEQIVLLSERSCGQIEFVGYEIADYRKYYYQRAERDQNARAAYQNQKKDLRQLTQDIFVLDIIREDMQHDDPRLQFVLSE
;
A
#
# COMPACT_ATOMS: atom_id res chain seq x y z
N MET A 1 -2.01 15.70 13.78
CA MET A 1 -1.83 14.71 12.68
C MET A 1 -0.87 13.58 13.06
N GLN A 2 -1.23 12.33 12.80
CA GLN A 2 -0.39 11.13 12.88
C GLN A 2 -0.04 10.67 11.45
N LEU A 3 1.13 10.08 11.25
CA LEU A 3 1.47 9.45 9.97
C LEU A 3 0.74 8.11 9.85
N GLY A 4 0.00 7.91 8.76
CA GLY A 4 -0.60 6.61 8.44
C GLY A 4 0.44 5.56 8.04
N THR A 5 0.02 4.30 8.12
CA THR A 5 0.81 3.14 7.70
C THR A 5 1.06 3.18 6.19
N LEU A 6 2.24 2.74 5.76
CA LEU A 6 2.56 2.58 4.34
C LEU A 6 1.84 1.34 3.81
N GLY A 7 0.86 1.52 2.93
CA GLY A 7 0.08 0.44 2.32
C GLY A 7 -1.39 0.40 2.74
N GLU A 8 -1.77 1.11 3.80
CA GLU A 8 -3.17 1.26 4.20
C GLU A 8 -3.80 2.46 3.50
N GLN A 9 -4.95 2.25 2.88
CA GLN A 9 -5.75 3.30 2.25
C GLN A 9 -7.20 3.18 2.72
N ILE A 10 -7.81 4.32 3.04
CA ILE A 10 -9.22 4.41 3.38
C ILE A 10 -9.92 5.02 2.17
N VAL A 11 -10.92 4.33 1.64
CA VAL A 11 -11.69 4.75 0.46
C VAL A 11 -13.17 4.85 0.81
N LEU A 12 -13.83 5.86 0.23
CA LEU A 12 -15.28 5.98 0.22
C LEU A 12 -15.82 5.31 -1.05
N LEU A 13 -16.69 4.33 -0.89
CA LEU A 13 -17.12 3.46 -1.99
C LEU A 13 -18.35 3.96 -2.75
N SER A 14 -19.15 4.87 -2.18
CA SER A 14 -20.43 5.27 -2.75
C SER A 14 -20.49 6.76 -3.07
N GLU A 15 -21.22 7.09 -4.14
CA GLU A 15 -21.51 8.48 -4.52
C GLU A 15 -22.16 9.25 -3.36
N ARG A 16 -23.08 8.61 -2.62
CA ARG A 16 -23.73 9.20 -1.44
C ARG A 16 -22.72 9.57 -0.36
N SER A 17 -21.74 8.70 -0.08
CA SER A 17 -20.69 8.97 0.91
C SER A 17 -19.79 10.12 0.46
N CYS A 18 -19.41 10.16 -0.81
CA CYS A 18 -18.60 11.24 -1.38
C CYS A 18 -19.34 12.58 -1.38
N GLY A 19 -20.64 12.59 -1.70
CA GLY A 19 -21.46 13.80 -1.74
C GLY A 19 -21.76 14.42 -0.38
N GLN A 20 -21.45 13.72 0.72
CA GLN A 20 -21.61 14.21 2.09
C GLN A 20 -20.32 14.79 2.69
N ILE A 21 -19.20 14.78 1.97
CA ILE A 21 -17.95 15.36 2.47
C ILE A 21 -18.03 16.88 2.40
N GLU A 22 -17.73 17.54 3.51
CA GLU A 22 -17.57 18.99 3.58
C GLU A 22 -16.19 19.36 4.12
N PHE A 23 -15.67 20.49 3.64
CA PHE A 23 -14.43 21.05 4.16
C PHE A 23 -14.72 21.76 5.49
N VAL A 24 -14.17 21.24 6.58
CA VAL A 24 -14.34 21.82 7.93
C VAL A 24 -13.16 22.71 8.32
N GLY A 25 -11.96 22.48 7.78
CA GLY A 25 -10.77 23.26 8.11
C GLY A 25 -9.47 22.57 7.73
N TYR A 26 -8.35 23.18 8.12
CA TYR A 26 -7.01 22.64 7.89
C TYR A 26 -6.05 23.02 9.01
N GLU A 27 -4.96 22.26 9.12
CA GLU A 27 -3.82 22.54 9.99
C GLU A 27 -2.54 22.65 9.15
N ILE A 28 -1.64 23.55 9.52
CA ILE A 28 -0.33 23.66 8.85
C ILE A 28 0.61 22.57 9.38
N ALA A 29 1.11 21.73 8.47
CA ALA A 29 2.13 20.74 8.78
C ALA A 29 3.52 21.38 8.74
N ASP A 30 4.06 21.78 9.90
CA ASP A 30 5.43 22.32 10.01
C ASP A 30 6.48 21.29 9.54
N TYR A 31 7.30 21.67 8.57
CA TYR A 31 8.38 20.84 8.03
C TYR A 31 9.36 20.39 9.11
N ARG A 32 9.62 21.21 10.15
CA ARG A 32 10.56 20.89 11.24
C ARG A 32 10.13 19.67 12.05
N LYS A 33 8.83 19.34 12.02
CA LYS A 33 8.27 18.15 12.65
C LYS A 33 8.07 17.05 11.60
N TYR A 34 7.33 17.35 10.55
CA TYR A 34 6.82 16.32 9.65
C TYR A 34 7.86 15.80 8.65
N TYR A 35 8.92 16.56 8.35
CA TYR A 35 9.99 16.08 7.49
C TYR A 35 10.75 14.90 8.11
N TYR A 36 11.12 15.02 9.39
CA TYR A 36 11.85 13.97 10.10
C TYR A 36 10.99 12.72 10.30
N GLN A 37 9.73 12.90 10.72
CA GLN A 37 8.78 11.79 10.86
C GLN A 37 8.57 11.05 9.52
N ARG A 38 8.46 11.78 8.41
CA ARG A 38 8.36 11.20 7.07
C ARG A 38 9.61 10.39 6.71
N ALA A 39 10.80 10.93 6.99
CA ALA A 39 12.07 10.29 6.66
C ALA A 39 12.29 9.00 7.47
N GLU A 40 12.04 9.03 8.77
CA GLU A 40 12.10 7.85 9.64
C GLU A 40 11.14 6.76 9.16
N ARG A 41 9.90 7.14 8.83
CA ARG A 41 8.91 6.20 8.31
C ARG A 41 9.34 5.55 6.98
N ASP A 42 9.92 6.32 6.06
CA ASP A 42 10.45 5.79 4.78
C ASP A 42 11.61 4.82 5.02
N GLN A 43 12.54 5.16 5.91
CA GLN A 43 13.65 4.28 6.28
C GLN A 43 13.17 2.96 6.89
N ASN A 44 12.22 3.04 7.83
CA ASN A 44 11.65 1.86 8.48
C ASN A 44 10.94 0.95 7.48
N ALA A 45 10.18 1.50 6.52
CA ALA A 45 9.51 0.69 5.50
C ALA A 45 10.48 0.03 4.53
N ARG A 46 11.54 0.74 4.13
CA ARG A 46 12.60 0.13 3.29
C ARG A 46 13.32 -0.99 4.02
N ALA A 47 13.63 -0.80 5.31
CA ALA A 47 14.24 -1.84 6.13
C ALA A 47 13.32 -3.05 6.31
N ALA A 48 12.04 -2.82 6.59
CA ALA A 48 11.03 -3.89 6.69
C ALA A 48 10.92 -4.68 5.38
N TYR A 49 10.85 -3.99 4.24
CA TYR A 49 10.81 -4.64 2.92
C TYR A 49 12.07 -5.46 2.64
N GLN A 50 13.25 -4.93 2.96
CA GLN A 50 14.51 -5.66 2.79
C GLN A 50 14.58 -6.91 3.68
N ASN A 51 14.11 -6.82 4.92
CA ASN A 51 14.09 -7.94 5.86
C ASN A 51 13.07 -9.02 5.48
N GLN A 52 11.95 -8.63 4.85
CA GLN A 52 10.93 -9.56 4.35
C GLN A 52 11.23 -10.10 2.95
N LYS A 53 12.34 -9.68 2.33
CA LYS A 53 12.67 -10.09 0.98
C LYS A 53 12.85 -11.60 0.93
N LYS A 54 11.96 -12.25 0.17
CA LYS A 54 12.01 -13.67 -0.10
C LYS A 54 13.35 -14.05 -0.73
N ASP A 55 13.89 -15.20 -0.30
CA ASP A 55 15.05 -15.77 -0.96
C ASP A 55 14.73 -16.15 -2.41
N LEU A 56 15.75 -16.21 -3.28
CA LEU A 56 15.59 -16.54 -4.69
C LEU A 56 14.77 -17.82 -4.95
N ARG A 57 14.87 -18.81 -4.06
CA ARG A 57 14.10 -20.08 -4.14
C ARG A 57 12.61 -19.91 -3.85
N GLN A 58 12.26 -18.97 -2.98
CA GLN A 58 10.87 -18.65 -2.67
C GLN A 58 10.25 -17.82 -3.81
N LEU A 59 11.03 -16.93 -4.43
CA LEU A 59 10.60 -16.12 -5.58
C LEU A 59 10.31 -16.94 -6.84
N THR A 60 11.02 -18.03 -7.08
CA THR A 60 10.78 -18.91 -8.25
C THR A 60 9.41 -19.61 -8.24
N GLN A 61 8.70 -19.59 -7.11
CA GLN A 61 7.36 -20.17 -6.97
C GLN A 61 6.25 -19.12 -7.01
N ASP A 62 6.61 -17.83 -7.04
CA ASP A 62 5.66 -16.72 -7.06
C ASP A 62 5.25 -16.36 -8.50
N ILE A 63 4.10 -15.70 -8.64
CA ILE A 63 3.60 -15.15 -9.89
C ILE A 63 3.98 -13.67 -9.95
N PHE A 64 4.68 -13.24 -10.99
CA PHE A 64 5.05 -11.84 -11.17
C PHE A 64 4.06 -11.12 -12.08
N VAL A 65 3.98 -9.79 -11.95
CA VAL A 65 3.15 -8.94 -12.82
C VAL A 65 3.45 -9.18 -14.31
N LEU A 66 4.71 -9.48 -14.66
CA LEU A 66 5.08 -9.83 -16.03
C LEU A 66 4.42 -11.12 -16.50
N ASP A 67 4.26 -12.12 -15.63
CA ASP A 67 3.60 -13.38 -15.97
C ASP A 67 2.10 -13.15 -16.15
N ILE A 68 1.48 -12.36 -15.27
CA ILE A 68 0.08 -11.93 -15.38
C ILE A 68 -0.19 -11.27 -16.73
N ILE A 69 0.67 -10.33 -17.15
CA ILE A 69 0.52 -9.63 -18.44
C ILE A 69 0.79 -10.55 -19.62
N ARG A 70 1.84 -11.39 -19.55
CA ARG A 70 2.22 -12.28 -20.67
C ARG A 70 1.21 -13.38 -20.92
N GLU A 71 0.59 -13.87 -19.86
CA GLU A 71 -0.39 -14.96 -19.92
C GLU A 71 -1.83 -14.46 -19.96
N ASP A 72 -2.03 -13.13 -20.02
CA ASP A 72 -3.35 -12.48 -20.04
C ASP A 72 -4.28 -12.97 -18.91
N MET A 73 -3.70 -13.12 -17.71
CA MET A 73 -4.40 -13.66 -16.54
C MET A 73 -5.51 -12.70 -16.11
N GLN A 74 -6.75 -13.18 -16.18
CA GLN A 74 -7.93 -12.42 -15.80
C GLN A 74 -8.15 -12.45 -14.29
N HIS A 75 -9.02 -11.56 -13.79
CA HIS A 75 -9.33 -11.41 -12.37
C HIS A 75 -9.86 -12.70 -11.69
N ASP A 76 -10.39 -13.63 -12.48
CA ASP A 76 -10.91 -14.94 -12.07
C ASP A 76 -9.88 -16.08 -12.26
N ASP A 77 -8.64 -15.78 -12.65
CA ASP A 77 -7.59 -16.79 -12.81
C ASP A 77 -7.29 -17.46 -11.45
N PRO A 78 -7.41 -18.80 -11.34
CA PRO A 78 -7.29 -19.52 -10.08
C PRO A 78 -5.88 -19.43 -9.47
N ARG A 79 -4.89 -19.00 -10.24
CA ARG A 79 -3.50 -18.80 -9.77
C ARG A 79 -3.34 -17.47 -9.03
N LEU A 80 -4.20 -16.48 -9.29
CA LEU A 80 -4.25 -15.22 -8.54
C LEU A 80 -4.96 -15.45 -7.19
N GLN A 81 -4.25 -16.03 -6.23
CA GLN A 81 -4.79 -16.21 -4.88
C GLN A 81 -4.88 -14.86 -4.16
N PHE A 82 -6.11 -14.45 -3.83
CA PHE A 82 -6.35 -13.37 -2.87
C PHE A 82 -6.11 -13.91 -1.45
N VAL A 83 -4.86 -13.97 -1.03
CA VAL A 83 -4.58 -14.15 0.41
C VAL A 83 -4.81 -12.81 1.08
N LEU A 84 -6.05 -12.58 1.53
CA LEU A 84 -6.35 -11.55 2.50
C LEU A 84 -5.80 -12.03 3.84
N SER A 85 -4.53 -11.71 4.12
CA SER A 85 -3.96 -11.89 5.46
C SER A 85 -4.63 -10.87 6.39
N GLU A 86 -5.26 -11.34 7.47
CA GLU A 86 -5.74 -10.51 8.59
C GLU A 86 -4.60 -9.76 9.29
#